data_AF-A0A8C6Y5Q6-F1
#
_entry.id   AF-A0A8C6Y5Q6-F1
#
_cell.length_a   1.000
_cell.length_b   1.000
_cell.length_c   1.000
_cell.angle_alpha   90.00
_cell.angle_beta   90.00
_cell.angle_gamma   90.00
#
_symmetry.space_group_name_H-M   'P 1'
#
loop_
_entity.id
_entity.type
_entity.pdbx_description
1 polymer ?
#
loop_
_entity_poly.entity_id
_entity_poly.type
_entity_poly.pdbx_seq_one_letter_code
_entity_poly.pdbx_strand_id
1 'polypeptide(L)'
;MRDRLAELASRTQNEDGEATVVVESDHYMEDFFLQVEEVRKYISKISDVVEEVRKKHSVILSATHPKDKTKEELEELNKEIRKTANIIRAKLKSMEQNLAREENINRTSADVRIRKSQHSVLTRKFVDVMTMYNGTQTVFRERTKDQIRRQLEITGKTTTDEELEDMLESGNLSIFTSDIILDTKLTRAALDEIESRHKDIIKLESSIQELHEMFMDMAMLVEVQGEMVNSIEKNVMNAVDYVEHAKEETKKAIKYQSKARRKLMFMLICVTLLIVILGIILAAQFS
;
A
#
# COMPACT_ATOMS: atom_id res chain seq x y z
N MET A 1 10.67 3.91 -28.88
CA MET A 1 11.12 2.54 -29.24
C MET A 1 10.54 2.21 -30.60
N ARG A 2 11.34 1.68 -31.54
CA ARG A 2 10.82 1.20 -32.82
C ARG A 2 10.12 -0.13 -32.57
N ASP A 3 8.86 -0.22 -32.97
CA ASP A 3 8.10 -1.46 -32.93
C ASP A 3 8.78 -2.50 -33.84
N ARG A 4 9.26 -3.59 -33.25
CA ARG A 4 9.93 -4.70 -33.93
C ARG A 4 9.10 -5.99 -33.86
N LEU A 5 7.85 -5.90 -33.42
CA LEU A 5 6.97 -7.05 -33.27
C LEU A 5 6.74 -7.75 -34.61
N ALA A 6 6.56 -6.96 -35.67
CA ALA A 6 6.40 -7.46 -37.04
C ALA A 6 7.66 -8.16 -37.59
N GLU A 7 8.84 -7.64 -37.24
CA GLU A 7 10.13 -8.20 -37.67
C GLU A 7 10.40 -9.56 -37.00
N LEU A 8 9.97 -9.72 -35.74
CA LEU A 8 10.04 -10.99 -35.02
C LEU A 8 9.03 -12.02 -35.56
N ALA A 9 7.81 -11.61 -35.86
CA ALA A 9 6.78 -12.48 -36.43
C ALA A 9 7.18 -13.08 -37.79
N SER A 10 7.84 -12.30 -38.64
CA SER A 10 8.36 -12.78 -39.92
C SER A 10 9.52 -13.79 -39.80
N ARG A 11 10.22 -13.81 -38.66
CA ARG A 11 11.33 -14.74 -38.39
C ARG A 11 10.85 -16.09 -37.89
N THR A 12 9.74 -16.12 -37.14
CA THR A 12 9.16 -17.35 -36.58
C THR A 12 8.59 -18.28 -37.66
N GLN A 13 8.16 -17.76 -38.81
CA GLN A 13 7.65 -18.59 -39.91
C GLN A 13 8.72 -19.42 -40.64
N ASN A 14 10.02 -19.17 -40.39
CA ASN A 14 11.11 -19.82 -41.14
C ASN A 14 11.90 -20.87 -40.34
N GLU A 15 11.56 -21.13 -39.07
CA GLU A 15 12.20 -22.19 -38.27
C GLU A 15 11.14 -23.15 -37.75
N ASP A 16 11.07 -24.34 -38.38
CA ASP A 16 10.30 -25.49 -37.93
C ASP A 16 10.63 -25.83 -36.47
N GLY A 17 9.62 -25.81 -35.63
CA GLY A 17 9.71 -26.10 -34.20
C GLY A 17 8.68 -25.29 -33.43
N GLU A 18 7.41 -25.62 -33.60
CA GLU A 18 6.28 -25.04 -32.89
C GLU A 18 6.38 -25.35 -31.39
N ALA A 19 7.21 -24.59 -30.68
CA ALA A 19 7.04 -24.38 -29.25
C ALA A 19 5.90 -23.37 -29.10
N THR A 20 4.66 -23.84 -29.20
CA THR A 20 3.49 -23.11 -28.71
C THR A 20 3.76 -22.77 -27.25
N VAL A 21 4.17 -21.53 -26.99
CA VAL A 21 4.08 -20.93 -25.67
C VAL A 21 2.58 -20.82 -25.41
N VAL A 22 2.04 -21.81 -24.72
CA VAL A 22 0.70 -21.74 -24.15
C VAL A 22 0.76 -20.61 -23.13
N VAL A 23 0.38 -19.41 -23.57
CA VAL A 23 0.08 -18.31 -22.66
C VAL A 23 -1.27 -18.67 -22.05
N GLU A 24 -1.26 -19.47 -20.99
CA GLU A 24 -2.41 -19.60 -20.08
C GLU A 24 -2.65 -18.22 -19.45
N SER A 25 -3.43 -17.39 -20.13
CA SER A 25 -3.56 -15.95 -19.83
C SER A 25 -4.83 -15.57 -19.06
N ASP A 26 -5.66 -16.51 -18.60
CA ASP A 26 -6.96 -16.11 -18.04
C ASP A 26 -7.04 -16.07 -16.51
N HIS A 27 -6.15 -16.72 -15.74
CA HIS A 27 -6.28 -16.78 -14.27
C HIS A 27 -4.97 -16.57 -13.48
N TYR A 28 -4.03 -15.76 -13.99
CA TYR A 28 -2.82 -15.43 -13.23
C TYR A 28 -3.12 -14.44 -12.09
N MET A 29 -3.03 -14.90 -10.84
CA MET A 29 -3.21 -14.09 -9.62
C MET A 29 -4.57 -13.37 -9.48
N GLU A 30 -5.61 -13.80 -10.18
CA GLU A 30 -6.89 -13.09 -10.21
C GLU A 30 -7.47 -12.87 -8.80
N ASP A 31 -7.56 -13.92 -7.98
CA ASP A 31 -8.03 -13.83 -6.60
C ASP A 31 -7.23 -12.85 -5.75
N PHE A 32 -5.92 -12.76 -5.98
CA PHE A 32 -5.05 -11.83 -5.27
C PHE A 32 -5.31 -10.39 -5.69
N PHE A 33 -5.43 -10.14 -7.01
CA PHE A 33 -5.71 -8.80 -7.52
C PHE A 33 -7.11 -8.32 -7.12
N LEU A 34 -8.10 -9.21 -7.07
CA LEU A 34 -9.43 -8.88 -6.53
C LEU A 34 -9.35 -8.44 -5.06
N GLN A 35 -8.57 -9.14 -4.22
CA GLN A 35 -8.36 -8.72 -2.83
C GLN A 35 -7.63 -7.37 -2.72
N VAL A 36 -6.61 -7.13 -3.57
CA VAL A 36 -5.88 -5.86 -3.63
C VAL A 36 -6.81 -4.71 -4.01
N GLU A 37 -7.65 -4.91 -5.03
CA GLU A 37 -8.62 -3.91 -5.48
C GLU A 37 -9.68 -3.63 -4.41
N GLU A 38 -10.16 -4.66 -3.72
CA GLU A 38 -11.10 -4.51 -2.63
C GLU A 38 -10.51 -3.68 -1.47
N VAL A 39 -9.28 -3.99 -1.05
CA VAL A 39 -8.59 -3.19 -0.02
C VAL A 39 -8.39 -1.75 -0.49
N ARG A 40 -7.96 -1.55 -1.73
CA ARG A 40 -7.81 -0.21 -2.31
C ARG A 40 -9.12 0.57 -2.28
N LYS A 41 -10.24 -0.08 -2.61
CA LYS A 41 -11.58 0.53 -2.55
C LYS A 41 -11.95 0.94 -1.13
N TYR A 42 -11.67 0.11 -0.12
CA TYR A 42 -11.91 0.49 1.27
C TYR A 42 -11.01 1.64 1.73
N ILE A 43 -9.74 1.68 1.33
CA ILE A 43 -8.84 2.81 1.64
C ILE A 43 -9.37 4.11 1.04
N SER A 44 -9.76 4.09 -0.24
CA SER A 44 -10.40 5.25 -0.89
C SER A 44 -11.67 5.67 -0.16
N LYS A 45 -12.52 4.70 0.23
CA LYS A 45 -13.72 4.97 1.00
C LYS A 45 -13.43 5.67 2.33
N ILE A 46 -12.44 5.20 3.10
CA ILE A 46 -12.06 5.89 4.35
C ILE A 46 -11.60 7.31 4.04
N SER A 47 -10.78 7.51 3.01
CA SER A 47 -10.33 8.85 2.62
C SER A 47 -11.50 9.79 2.38
N ASP A 48 -12.55 9.34 1.69
CA ASP A 48 -13.75 10.14 1.43
C ASP A 48 -14.52 10.43 2.73
N VAL A 49 -14.66 9.43 3.61
CA VAL A 49 -15.35 9.58 4.90
C VAL A 49 -14.59 10.53 5.84
N VAL A 50 -13.25 10.50 5.85
CA VAL A 50 -12.39 11.44 6.60
C VAL A 50 -12.63 12.87 6.14
N GLU A 51 -12.80 13.07 4.84
CA GLU A 51 -13.13 14.39 4.28
C GLU A 51 -14.52 14.88 4.71
N GLU A 52 -15.50 13.99 4.78
CA GLU A 52 -16.82 14.32 5.32
C GLU A 52 -16.76 14.64 6.82
N VAL A 53 -15.97 13.90 7.61
CA VAL A 53 -15.72 14.21 9.03
C VAL A 53 -15.14 15.61 9.18
N ARG A 54 -14.14 15.98 8.37
CA ARG A 54 -13.55 17.32 8.37
C ARG A 54 -14.59 18.41 8.09
N LYS A 55 -15.50 18.19 7.15
CA LYS A 55 -16.62 19.12 6.88
C LYS A 55 -17.56 19.24 8.06
N LYS A 56 -17.94 18.12 8.71
CA LYS A 56 -18.81 18.13 9.89
C LYS A 56 -18.17 18.86 11.07
N HIS A 57 -16.89 18.63 11.33
CA HIS A 57 -16.12 19.39 12.31
C HIS A 57 -16.17 20.90 12.04
N SER A 58 -15.96 21.31 10.79
CA SER A 58 -16.05 22.73 10.43
C SER A 58 -17.43 23.32 10.72
N VAL A 59 -18.52 22.59 10.43
CA VAL A 59 -19.89 23.04 10.73
C VAL A 59 -20.14 23.15 12.23
N ILE A 60 -19.66 22.16 13.01
CA ILE A 60 -19.80 22.14 14.47
C ILE A 60 -19.01 23.27 15.13
N LEU A 61 -17.82 23.60 14.63
CA LEU A 61 -17.02 24.71 15.13
C LEU A 61 -17.61 26.08 14.73
N SER A 62 -18.32 26.18 13.60
CA SER A 62 -18.88 27.46 13.13
C SER A 62 -20.20 27.83 13.80
N ALA A 63 -20.90 26.86 14.39
CA ALA A 63 -22.18 27.08 15.06
C ALA A 63 -21.99 27.25 16.57
N THR A 64 -22.61 28.28 17.16
CA THR A 64 -22.67 28.48 18.62
C THR A 64 -23.41 27.33 19.30
N HIS A 65 -24.51 26.88 18.70
CA HIS A 65 -25.24 25.67 19.10
C HIS A 65 -25.38 24.74 17.89
N PRO A 66 -24.47 23.78 17.71
CA PRO A 66 -24.56 22.79 16.65
C PRO A 66 -25.85 21.98 16.80
N LYS A 67 -26.52 21.67 15.68
CA LYS A 67 -27.68 20.78 15.69
C LYS A 67 -27.25 19.39 16.13
N ASP A 68 -28.02 18.74 17.00
CA ASP A 68 -27.78 17.37 17.46
C ASP A 68 -27.62 16.40 16.29
N LYS A 69 -28.43 16.59 15.24
CA LYS A 69 -28.34 15.82 13.99
C LYS A 69 -26.93 15.84 13.36
N THR A 70 -26.24 16.99 13.37
CA THR A 70 -24.88 17.08 12.81
C THR A 70 -23.88 16.30 13.67
N LYS A 71 -24.07 16.30 15.00
CA LYS A 71 -23.25 15.51 15.92
C LYS A 71 -23.50 14.01 15.73
N GLU A 72 -24.76 13.59 15.59
CA GLU A 72 -25.13 12.20 15.29
C GLU A 72 -24.53 11.71 13.96
N GLU A 73 -24.59 12.54 12.91
CA GLU A 73 -23.96 12.23 11.62
C GLU A 73 -22.44 12.08 11.76
N LEU A 74 -21.76 12.91 12.57
CA LEU A 74 -20.33 12.78 12.85
C LEU A 74 -20.01 11.45 13.55
N GLU A 75 -20.80 11.03 14.54
CA GLU A 75 -20.61 9.75 15.21
C GLU A 75 -20.74 8.56 14.25
N GLU A 76 -21.70 8.59 13.34
CA GLU A 76 -21.88 7.51 12.37
C GLU A 76 -20.71 7.45 11.38
N LEU A 77 -20.18 8.60 10.95
CA LEU A 77 -18.97 8.65 10.12
C LEU A 77 -17.75 8.08 10.86
N ASN A 78 -17.54 8.44 12.13
CA ASN A 78 -16.45 7.89 12.94
C ASN A 78 -16.57 6.36 13.10
N LYS A 79 -17.78 5.87 13.34
CA LYS A 79 -18.09 4.43 13.40
C LYS A 79 -17.84 3.73 12.08
N GLU A 80 -18.17 4.36 10.95
CA GLU A 80 -17.91 3.85 9.61
C GLU A 80 -16.40 3.77 9.32
N ILE A 81 -15.63 4.79 9.68
CA ILE A 81 -14.15 4.77 9.60
C ILE A 81 -13.62 3.58 10.38
N ARG A 82 -14.03 3.43 11.65
CA ARG A 82 -13.59 2.33 12.51
C ARG A 82 -13.90 0.96 11.92
N LYS A 83 -15.12 0.77 11.43
CA LYS A 83 -15.54 -0.50 10.81
C LYS A 83 -14.70 -0.81 9.58
N THR A 84 -14.53 0.17 8.70
CA THR A 84 -13.80 0.01 7.43
C THR A 84 -12.31 -0.22 7.69
N ALA A 85 -11.73 0.50 8.65
CA ALA A 85 -10.33 0.37 9.03
C ALA A 85 -10.01 -1.00 9.60
N ASN A 86 -10.91 -1.57 10.42
CA ASN A 86 -10.78 -2.94 10.91
C ASN A 86 -10.86 -3.99 9.79
N ILE A 87 -11.72 -3.78 8.78
CA ILE A 87 -11.78 -4.66 7.60
C ILE A 87 -10.46 -4.61 6.81
N ILE A 88 -9.92 -3.42 6.57
CA ILE A 88 -8.63 -3.26 5.88
C ILE A 88 -7.52 -3.95 6.67
N ARG A 89 -7.43 -3.69 7.99
CA ARG A 89 -6.45 -4.34 8.88
C ARG A 89 -6.51 -5.85 8.79
N ALA A 90 -7.70 -6.43 8.87
CA ALA A 90 -7.88 -7.89 8.78
C ALA A 90 -7.44 -8.45 7.42
N LYS A 91 -7.76 -7.75 6.32
CA LYS A 91 -7.35 -8.15 4.96
C LYS A 91 -5.84 -8.05 4.75
N LEU A 92 -5.21 -6.96 5.18
CA LEU A 92 -3.75 -6.78 5.12
C LEU A 92 -3.04 -7.89 5.91
N LYS A 93 -3.47 -8.15 7.14
CA LYS A 93 -2.92 -9.24 7.97
C LYS A 93 -3.09 -10.62 7.33
N SER A 94 -4.21 -10.87 6.66
CA SER A 94 -4.41 -12.11 5.91
C SER A 94 -3.48 -12.22 4.70
N MET A 95 -3.26 -11.13 3.96
CA MET A 95 -2.30 -11.10 2.85
C MET A 95 -0.87 -11.37 3.33
N GLU A 96 -0.46 -10.78 4.45
CA GLU A 96 0.83 -11.01 5.10
C GLU A 96 1.02 -12.48 5.51
N GLN A 97 0.02 -13.10 6.13
CA GLN A 97 0.09 -14.51 6.52
C GLN A 97 0.24 -15.44 5.31
N ASN A 98 -0.45 -15.14 4.20
CA ASN A 98 -0.32 -15.91 2.96
C ASN A 98 1.08 -15.76 2.37
N LEU A 99 1.62 -14.53 2.37
CA LEU A 99 3.00 -14.22 1.98
C LEU A 99 4.04 -15.01 2.79
N ALA A 100 3.90 -15.05 4.12
CA ALA A 100 4.81 -15.78 5.00
C ALA A 100 4.79 -17.29 4.77
N ARG A 101 3.64 -17.86 4.38
CA ARG A 101 3.51 -19.28 4.00
C ARG A 101 4.19 -19.58 2.68
N GLU A 102 4.00 -18.74 1.67
CA GLU A 102 4.58 -18.90 0.33
C GLU A 102 6.10 -18.74 0.33
N GLU A 103 6.64 -17.87 1.19
CA GLU A 103 8.08 -17.66 1.33
C GLU A 103 8.84 -18.91 1.81
N ASN A 104 8.18 -19.82 2.55
CA ASN A 104 8.77 -21.09 2.96
C ASN A 104 8.86 -22.12 1.83
N ILE A 105 8.11 -21.92 0.73
CA ILE A 105 7.99 -22.89 -0.37
C ILE A 105 8.81 -22.43 -1.59
N ASN A 106 8.80 -21.14 -1.91
CA ASN A 106 9.53 -20.60 -3.06
C ASN A 106 9.93 -19.12 -2.85
N ARG A 107 11.10 -18.90 -2.25
CA ARG A 107 11.62 -17.56 -1.85
C ARG A 107 11.79 -16.54 -2.98
N THR A 108 11.79 -16.95 -4.25
CA THR A 108 12.29 -16.11 -5.36
C THR A 108 11.33 -16.02 -6.55
N SER A 109 10.06 -16.41 -6.41
CA SER A 109 9.11 -16.31 -7.52
C SER A 109 8.69 -14.86 -7.79
N ALA A 110 8.40 -14.54 -9.06
CA ALA A 110 7.85 -13.24 -9.44
C ALA A 110 6.50 -12.95 -8.74
N ASP A 111 5.72 -14.00 -8.46
CA ASP A 111 4.44 -13.96 -7.74
C ASP A 111 4.61 -13.45 -6.30
N VAL A 112 5.55 -14.04 -5.53
CA VAL A 112 5.86 -13.57 -4.16
C VAL A 112 6.31 -12.11 -4.16
N ARG A 113 7.11 -11.68 -5.14
CA ARG A 113 7.55 -10.29 -5.27
C ARG A 113 6.38 -9.32 -5.53
N ILE A 114 5.46 -9.69 -6.42
CA ILE A 114 4.29 -8.85 -6.73
C ILE A 114 3.40 -8.74 -5.50
N ARG A 115 3.13 -9.86 -4.81
CA ARG A 115 2.34 -9.87 -3.58
C ARG A 115 2.95 -9.00 -2.48
N LYS A 116 4.26 -9.12 -2.25
CA LYS A 116 5.01 -8.30 -1.27
C LYS A 116 4.91 -6.81 -1.60
N SER A 117 5.13 -6.45 -2.87
CA SER A 117 5.05 -5.06 -3.33
C SER A 117 3.66 -4.47 -3.14
N GLN A 118 2.61 -5.17 -3.55
CA GLN A 118 1.23 -4.71 -3.41
C GLN A 118 0.81 -4.57 -1.94
N HIS A 119 1.13 -5.57 -1.10
CA HIS A 119 0.89 -5.49 0.34
C HIS A 119 1.53 -4.25 0.95
N SER A 120 2.79 -3.96 0.57
CA SER A 120 3.50 -2.80 1.11
C SER A 120 2.88 -1.46 0.69
N VAL A 121 2.53 -1.33 -0.59
CA VAL A 121 1.86 -0.12 -1.10
C VAL A 121 0.52 0.11 -0.41
N LEU A 122 -0.28 -0.95 -0.22
CA LEU A 122 -1.58 -0.85 0.45
C LEU A 122 -1.42 -0.49 1.94
N THR A 123 -0.47 -1.11 2.63
CA THR A 123 -0.19 -0.81 4.05
C THR A 123 0.20 0.65 4.22
N ARG A 124 1.12 1.16 3.39
CA ARG A 124 1.54 2.56 3.46
C ARG A 124 0.38 3.52 3.20
N LYS A 125 -0.41 3.28 2.15
CA LYS A 125 -1.59 4.11 1.86
C LYS A 125 -2.62 4.10 2.98
N PHE A 126 -2.82 2.95 3.62
CA PHE A 126 -3.73 2.85 4.75
C PHE A 126 -3.22 3.68 5.93
N VAL A 127 -1.93 3.56 6.28
CA VAL A 127 -1.30 4.37 7.34
C VAL A 127 -1.38 5.86 7.03
N ASP A 128 -1.14 6.27 5.78
CA ASP A 128 -1.24 7.67 5.36
C ASP A 128 -2.66 8.23 5.62
N VAL A 129 -3.70 7.49 5.22
CA VAL A 129 -5.10 7.90 5.43
C VAL A 129 -5.47 7.92 6.92
N MET A 130 -5.04 6.94 7.71
CA MET A 130 -5.30 6.93 9.16
C MET A 130 -4.56 8.07 9.87
N THR A 131 -3.36 8.41 9.43
CA THR A 131 -2.61 9.57 9.94
C THR A 131 -3.34 10.87 9.62
N MET A 132 -3.90 11.01 8.42
CA MET A 132 -4.73 12.15 8.04
C MET A 132 -6.01 12.25 8.89
N TYR A 133 -6.64 11.11 9.19
CA TYR A 133 -7.78 11.06 10.10
C TYR A 133 -7.39 11.53 11.51
N ASN A 134 -6.30 11.01 12.08
CA ASN A 134 -5.80 11.43 13.39
C ASN A 134 -5.48 12.93 13.42
N GLY A 135 -4.80 13.45 12.39
CA GLY A 135 -4.53 14.88 12.26
C GLY A 135 -5.82 15.73 12.21
N THR A 136 -6.86 15.25 11.54
CA THR A 136 -8.18 15.90 11.50
C THR A 136 -8.80 15.96 12.90
N GLN A 137 -8.72 14.87 13.66
CA GLN A 137 -9.23 14.79 15.03
C GLN A 137 -8.44 15.71 15.98
N THR A 138 -7.11 15.71 15.92
CA THR A 138 -6.26 16.63 16.72
C THR A 138 -6.59 18.09 16.43
N VAL A 139 -6.74 18.49 15.16
CA VAL A 139 -7.12 19.87 14.82
C VAL A 139 -8.48 20.24 15.41
N PHE A 140 -9.46 19.33 15.37
CA PHE A 140 -10.76 19.57 15.99
C PHE A 140 -10.67 19.71 17.52
N ARG A 141 -9.83 18.90 18.18
CA ARG A 141 -9.55 18.99 19.62
C ARG A 141 -9.06 20.39 20.00
N GLU A 142 -8.00 20.84 19.35
CA GLU A 142 -7.36 22.12 19.64
C GLU A 142 -8.31 23.30 19.41
N ARG A 143 -9.09 23.26 18.33
CA ARG A 143 -10.11 24.29 18.05
C ARG A 143 -11.22 24.31 19.09
N THR A 144 -11.60 23.14 19.61
CA THR A 144 -12.63 23.01 20.65
C THR A 144 -12.09 23.51 22.01
N LYS A 145 -10.83 23.18 22.33
CA LYS A 145 -10.11 23.73 23.50
C LYS A 145 -10.06 25.26 23.45
N ASP A 146 -9.71 25.84 22.30
CA ASP A 146 -9.72 27.29 22.10
C ASP A 146 -11.09 27.93 22.32
N GLN A 147 -12.17 27.26 21.91
CA GLN A 147 -13.54 27.74 22.16
C GLN A 147 -13.87 27.72 23.65
N ILE A 148 -13.53 26.65 24.36
CA ILE A 148 -13.73 26.56 25.82
C ILE A 148 -12.97 27.69 26.53
N ARG A 149 -11.71 27.95 26.15
CA ARG A 149 -10.92 29.05 26.71
C ARG A 149 -11.62 30.39 26.57
N ARG A 150 -12.14 30.70 25.37
CA ARG A 150 -12.88 31.95 25.10
C ARG A 150 -14.16 32.04 25.92
N GLN A 151 -14.88 30.93 26.10
CA GLN A 151 -16.09 30.92 26.93
C GLN A 151 -15.75 31.15 28.41
N LEU A 152 -14.64 30.59 28.91
CA LEU A 152 -14.16 30.88 30.26
C LEU A 152 -13.80 32.36 30.45
N GLU A 153 -13.15 32.98 29.46
CA GLU A 153 -12.86 34.43 29.48
C GLU A 153 -14.14 35.28 29.56
N ILE A 154 -15.21 34.90 28.86
CA ILE A 154 -16.52 35.58 28.93
C ILE A 154 -17.11 35.53 30.34
N THR A 155 -16.89 34.42 31.05
CA THR A 155 -17.32 34.26 32.44
C THR A 155 -16.42 35.00 33.45
N GLY A 156 -15.33 35.62 33.00
CA GLY A 156 -14.38 36.35 33.84
C GLY A 156 -13.26 35.49 34.42
N LYS A 157 -13.13 34.23 33.98
CA LYS A 157 -12.07 33.32 34.40
C LYS A 157 -10.99 33.25 33.31
N THR A 158 -9.86 33.92 33.54
CA THR A 158 -8.67 33.77 32.70
C THR A 158 -7.99 32.45 33.06
N THR A 159 -7.73 31.60 32.08
CA THR A 159 -7.12 30.28 32.29
C THR A 159 -5.94 30.12 31.33
N THR A 160 -4.81 29.68 31.86
CA THR A 160 -3.63 29.36 31.05
C THR A 160 -3.88 28.10 30.23
N ASP A 161 -3.03 27.83 29.25
CA ASP A 161 -3.17 26.64 28.41
C ASP A 161 -2.99 25.33 29.20
N GLU A 162 -2.08 25.34 30.16
CA GLU A 162 -1.76 24.21 31.04
C GLU A 162 -2.89 23.94 32.03
N GLU A 163 -3.38 24.99 32.71
CA GLU A 163 -4.55 24.86 33.61
C GLU A 163 -5.79 24.37 32.85
N LEU A 164 -6.00 24.82 31.61
CA LEU A 164 -7.13 24.36 30.81
C LEU A 164 -6.98 22.87 30.43
N GLU A 165 -5.76 22.42 30.14
CA GLU A 165 -5.50 21.01 29.86
C GLU A 165 -5.79 20.15 31.10
N ASP A 166 -5.28 20.55 32.26
CA ASP A 166 -5.56 19.87 33.54
C ASP A 166 -7.06 19.78 33.83
N MET A 167 -7.81 20.85 33.51
CA MET A 167 -9.26 20.87 33.66
C MET A 167 -9.95 19.87 32.73
N LEU A 168 -9.50 19.74 31.49
CA LEU A 168 -10.02 18.75 30.53
C LEU A 168 -9.67 17.31 30.96
N GLU A 169 -8.44 17.06 31.40
CA GLU A 169 -7.98 15.75 31.84
C GLU A 169 -8.68 15.26 33.12
N SER A 170 -9.06 16.18 34.00
CA SER A 170 -9.75 15.86 35.25
C SER A 170 -11.09 15.14 35.04
N GLY A 171 -11.71 15.29 33.86
CA GLY A 171 -13.03 14.77 33.51
C GLY A 171 -14.18 15.31 34.38
N ASN A 172 -13.90 16.22 35.31
CA ASN A 172 -14.87 16.73 36.25
C ASN A 172 -15.45 18.05 35.76
N LEU A 173 -16.68 18.01 35.26
CA LEU A 173 -17.39 19.20 34.78
C LEU A 173 -17.54 20.32 35.83
N SER A 174 -17.54 19.98 37.12
CA SER A 174 -17.70 20.99 38.17
C SER A 174 -16.54 21.99 38.20
N ILE A 175 -15.35 21.61 37.73
CA ILE A 175 -14.15 22.47 37.70
C ILE A 175 -14.34 23.72 36.84
N PHE A 176 -15.20 23.63 35.82
CA PHE A 176 -15.57 24.76 34.99
C PHE A 176 -16.54 25.70 35.72
N THR A 177 -17.33 25.20 36.68
CA THR A 177 -18.38 25.97 37.37
C THR A 177 -17.99 26.54 38.73
N SER A 178 -16.98 25.98 39.41
CA SER A 178 -16.68 26.25 40.83
C SER A 178 -16.38 27.72 41.17
N ASP A 179 -15.79 28.47 40.25
CA ASP A 179 -15.33 29.85 40.49
C ASP A 179 -16.19 30.89 39.76
N ILE A 180 -17.27 30.47 39.10
CA ILE A 180 -18.06 31.32 38.21
C ILE A 180 -19.34 31.77 38.90
N ILE A 181 -19.53 33.09 38.99
CA ILE A 181 -20.74 33.69 39.55
C ILE A 181 -21.89 33.57 38.53
N LEU A 182 -22.86 32.71 38.83
CA LEU A 182 -24.05 32.40 37.99
C LEU A 182 -25.12 33.50 37.96
N ASP A 183 -24.72 34.77 37.95
CA ASP A 183 -25.64 35.91 38.12
C ASP A 183 -26.24 36.43 36.80
N THR A 184 -25.66 36.05 35.66
CA THR A 184 -26.14 36.53 34.35
C THR A 184 -26.58 35.40 33.43
N LYS A 185 -27.58 35.69 32.57
CA LYS A 185 -27.99 34.79 31.48
C LYS A 185 -26.83 34.47 30.54
N LEU A 186 -25.90 35.41 30.37
CA LEU A 186 -24.71 35.24 29.55
C LEU A 186 -23.76 34.19 30.15
N THR A 187 -23.51 34.25 31.46
CA THR A 187 -22.66 33.29 32.16
C THR A 187 -23.21 31.87 32.09
N ARG A 188 -24.54 31.71 32.20
CA ARG A 188 -25.19 30.39 32.04
C ARG A 188 -25.04 29.83 30.62
N ALA A 189 -25.27 30.65 29.60
CA ALA A 189 -25.12 30.23 28.22
C ALA A 189 -23.66 29.82 27.88
N ALA A 190 -22.67 30.54 28.43
CA ALA A 190 -21.26 30.19 28.27
C ALA A 190 -20.93 28.84 28.92
N LEU A 191 -21.48 28.56 30.11
CA LEU A 191 -21.31 27.28 30.79
C LEU A 191 -21.96 26.11 30.05
N ASP A 192 -23.18 26.29 29.54
CA ASP A 192 -23.87 25.28 28.72
C ASP A 192 -23.05 24.95 27.45
N GLU A 193 -22.41 25.96 26.85
CA GLU A 193 -21.52 25.77 25.71
C GLU A 193 -20.24 25.01 26.10
N ILE A 194 -19.60 25.39 27.22
CA ILE A 194 -18.42 24.68 27.75
C ILE A 194 -18.73 23.21 27.98
N GLU A 195 -19.86 22.89 28.63
CA GLU A 195 -20.29 21.51 28.86
C GLU A 195 -20.45 20.73 27.55
N SER A 196 -21.16 21.31 26.57
CA SER A 196 -21.34 20.69 25.26
C SER A 196 -20.01 20.44 24.55
N ARG A 197 -19.06 21.39 24.61
CA ARG A 197 -17.74 21.26 23.95
C ARG A 197 -16.83 20.26 24.67
N HIS A 198 -16.88 20.22 26.00
CA HIS A 198 -16.16 19.22 26.79
C HIS A 198 -16.63 17.81 26.44
N LYS A 199 -17.95 17.61 26.28
CA LYS A 199 -18.49 16.34 25.80
C LYS A 199 -17.99 15.96 24.40
N ASP A 200 -17.86 16.95 23.51
CA ASP A 200 -17.29 16.71 22.17
C ASP A 200 -15.81 16.26 22.26
N ILE A 201 -15.01 16.84 23.18
CA ILE A 201 -13.62 16.41 23.44
C ILE A 201 -13.56 14.98 24.00
N ILE A 202 -14.40 14.63 24.96
CA ILE A 202 -14.40 13.27 25.54
C ILE A 202 -14.65 12.21 24.47
N LYS A 203 -15.62 12.44 23.59
CA LYS A 203 -15.94 11.49 22.50
C LYS A 203 -14.81 11.40 21.48
N LEU A 204 -14.19 12.53 21.18
CA LEU A 204 -13.03 12.63 20.31
C LEU A 204 -11.86 11.81 20.86
N GLU A 205 -11.54 11.95 22.14
CA GLU A 205 -10.46 11.22 22.81
C GLU A 205 -10.74 9.72 22.83
N SER A 206 -11.99 9.30 23.08
CA SER A 206 -12.38 7.90 22.93
C SER A 206 -12.14 7.39 21.50
N SER A 207 -12.47 8.19 20.46
CA SER A 207 -12.18 7.80 19.08
C SER A 207 -10.69 7.71 18.80
N ILE A 208 -9.85 8.60 19.34
CA ILE A 208 -8.39 8.59 19.16
C ILE A 208 -7.77 7.39 19.90
N GLN A 209 -8.25 7.06 21.09
CA GLN A 209 -7.78 5.91 21.86
C GLN A 209 -8.04 4.60 21.11
N GLU A 210 -9.21 4.46 20.47
CA GLU A 210 -9.52 3.29 19.63
C GLU A 210 -8.62 3.20 18.38
N LEU A 211 -8.16 4.34 17.84
CA LEU A 211 -7.18 4.36 16.75
C LEU A 211 -5.78 3.95 17.21
N HIS A 212 -5.44 4.24 18.47
CA HIS A 212 -4.11 3.97 19.00
C HIS A 212 -3.74 2.49 18.91
N GLU A 213 -4.68 1.59 19.25
CA GLU A 213 -4.49 0.14 19.10
C GLU A 213 -4.17 -0.25 17.65
N MET A 214 -4.83 0.40 16.69
CA MET A 214 -4.61 0.17 15.27
C MET A 214 -3.25 0.70 14.80
N PHE A 215 -2.81 1.87 15.28
CA PHE A 215 -1.50 2.43 14.96
C PHE A 215 -0.36 1.55 15.49
N MET A 216 -0.50 0.97 16.67
CA MET A 216 0.51 0.06 17.21
C MET A 216 0.67 -1.20 16.35
N ASP A 217 -0.45 -1.79 15.91
CA ASP A 217 -0.42 -2.90 14.96
C ASP A 217 0.22 -2.50 13.62
N MET A 218 -0.13 -1.33 13.09
CA MET A 218 0.39 -0.86 11.80
C MET A 218 1.87 -0.47 11.85
N ALA A 219 2.35 0.07 12.98
CA ALA A 219 3.76 0.40 13.16
C ALA A 219 4.64 -0.86 13.01
N MET A 220 4.21 -1.97 13.62
CA MET A 220 4.87 -3.27 13.43
C MET A 220 4.83 -3.73 11.97
N LEU A 221 3.68 -3.61 11.29
CA LEU A 221 3.57 -4.01 9.87
C LEU A 221 4.44 -3.16 8.94
N VAL A 222 4.63 -1.87 9.22
CA VAL A 222 5.45 -0.96 8.41
C VAL A 222 6.94 -1.18 8.67
N GLU A 223 7.35 -1.42 9.92
CA GLU A 223 8.75 -1.66 10.29
C GLU A 223 9.31 -2.92 9.61
N VAL A 224 8.52 -4.00 9.55
CA VAL A 224 8.86 -5.25 8.85
C VAL A 224 9.03 -5.06 7.32
N GLN A 225 8.49 -3.98 6.75
CA GLN A 225 8.51 -3.75 5.29
C GLN A 225 9.74 -2.96 4.79
N GLY A 226 10.44 -2.22 5.66
CA GLY A 226 11.63 -1.43 5.28
C GLY A 226 12.76 -2.30 4.71
N GLU A 227 12.98 -3.49 5.27
CA GLU A 227 13.97 -4.46 4.78
C GLU A 227 13.50 -5.21 3.52
N MET A 228 12.19 -5.37 3.35
CA MET A 228 11.58 -6.16 2.27
C MET A 228 11.55 -5.41 0.93
N VAL A 229 11.29 -4.10 0.92
CA VAL A 229 11.29 -3.28 -0.32
C VAL A 229 12.69 -3.20 -0.93
N ASN A 230 13.73 -3.04 -0.10
CA ASN A 230 15.13 -3.08 -0.54
C ASN A 230 15.51 -4.43 -1.18
N SER A 231 14.90 -5.52 -0.72
CA SER A 231 15.08 -6.85 -1.30
C SER A 231 14.38 -7.00 -2.67
N ILE A 232 13.28 -6.29 -2.92
CA ILE A 232 12.60 -6.29 -4.23
C ILE A 232 13.42 -5.53 -5.26
N GLU A 233 13.95 -4.35 -4.91
CA GLU A 233 14.85 -3.59 -5.79
C GLU A 233 16.07 -4.45 -6.15
N LYS A 234 16.71 -5.05 -5.14
CA LYS A 234 17.83 -5.97 -5.33
C LYS A 234 17.49 -7.17 -6.22
N ASN A 235 16.30 -7.76 -6.08
CA ASN A 235 15.88 -8.90 -6.88
C ASN A 235 15.42 -8.52 -8.31
N VAL A 236 14.89 -7.31 -8.53
CA VAL A 236 14.66 -6.76 -9.88
C VAL A 236 16.00 -6.56 -10.59
N MET A 237 16.99 -5.97 -9.90
CA MET A 237 18.34 -5.83 -10.42
C MET A 237 18.93 -7.20 -10.78
N ASN A 238 18.83 -8.19 -9.90
CA ASN A 238 19.30 -9.55 -10.17
C ASN A 238 18.58 -10.20 -11.37
N ALA A 239 17.26 -9.97 -11.54
CA ALA A 239 16.52 -10.51 -12.68
C ALA A 239 16.96 -9.87 -14.01
N VAL A 240 17.26 -8.57 -14.01
CA VAL A 240 17.88 -7.88 -15.16
C VAL A 240 19.24 -8.50 -15.47
N ASP A 241 20.07 -8.73 -14.45
CA ASP A 241 21.37 -9.39 -14.61
C ASP A 241 21.24 -10.81 -15.18
N TYR A 242 20.30 -11.63 -14.71
CA TYR A 242 20.07 -12.98 -15.25
C TYR A 242 19.64 -12.97 -16.73
N VAL A 243 18.78 -12.03 -17.13
CA VAL A 243 18.36 -11.89 -18.53
C VAL A 243 19.53 -11.43 -19.40
N GLU A 244 20.39 -10.55 -18.88
CA GLU A 244 21.59 -10.11 -19.57
C GLU A 244 22.59 -11.27 -19.76
N HIS A 245 22.85 -12.05 -18.72
CA HIS A 245 23.70 -13.24 -18.81
C HIS A 245 23.10 -14.30 -19.75
N ALA A 246 21.79 -14.55 -19.71
CA ALA A 246 21.13 -15.47 -20.64
C ALA A 246 21.24 -15.00 -22.10
N LYS A 247 21.15 -13.69 -22.35
CA LYS A 247 21.37 -13.10 -23.67
C LYS A 247 22.82 -13.28 -24.16
N GLU A 248 23.79 -13.22 -23.26
CA GLU A 248 25.19 -13.51 -23.61
C GLU A 248 25.41 -14.99 -23.93
N GLU A 249 24.87 -15.89 -23.11
CA GLU A 249 25.00 -17.34 -23.32
C GLU A 249 24.32 -17.81 -24.61
N THR A 250 23.13 -17.28 -24.93
CA THR A 250 22.47 -17.55 -26.23
C THR A 250 23.32 -17.05 -27.41
N LYS A 251 23.97 -15.88 -27.28
CA LYS A 251 24.90 -15.36 -28.29
C LYS A 251 26.15 -16.24 -28.45
N LYS A 252 26.70 -16.79 -27.36
CA LYS A 252 27.80 -17.76 -27.39
C LYS A 252 27.35 -19.08 -28.04
N ALA A 253 26.18 -19.59 -27.70
CA ALA A 253 25.61 -20.81 -28.28
C ALA A 253 25.48 -20.73 -29.81
N ILE A 254 24.96 -19.62 -30.34
CA ILE A 254 24.88 -19.37 -31.80
C ILE A 254 26.28 -19.35 -32.45
N LYS A 255 27.26 -18.73 -31.79
CA LYS A 255 28.66 -18.74 -32.27
C LYS A 255 29.26 -20.15 -32.26
N TYR A 256 28.98 -20.97 -31.24
CA TYR A 256 29.45 -22.35 -31.22
C TYR A 256 28.78 -23.21 -32.28
N GLN A 257 27.46 -23.08 -32.47
CA GLN A 257 26.71 -23.79 -33.51
C GLN A 257 27.23 -23.46 -34.91
N SER A 258 27.52 -22.18 -35.21
CA SER A 258 28.09 -21.78 -36.51
C SER A 258 29.51 -22.33 -36.74
N LYS A 259 30.37 -22.36 -35.70
CA LYS A 259 31.70 -22.97 -35.79
C LYS A 259 31.63 -24.50 -35.95
N ALA A 260 30.72 -25.17 -35.25
CA ALA A 260 30.49 -26.61 -35.38
C ALA A 260 30.04 -26.98 -36.80
N ARG A 261 29.10 -26.21 -37.39
CA ARG A 261 28.68 -26.39 -38.80
C ARG A 261 29.84 -26.25 -39.78
N ARG A 262 30.74 -25.27 -39.59
CA ARG A 262 31.95 -25.14 -40.44
C ARG A 262 32.87 -26.34 -40.30
N LYS A 263 33.12 -26.82 -39.07
CA LYS A 263 33.95 -28.01 -38.84
C LYS A 263 33.34 -29.27 -39.47
N LEU A 264 32.02 -29.43 -39.40
CA LEU A 264 31.30 -30.52 -40.06
C LEU A 264 31.51 -30.48 -41.58
N MET A 265 31.38 -29.30 -42.20
CA MET A 265 31.60 -29.13 -43.64
C MET A 265 33.04 -29.48 -44.05
N PHE A 266 34.04 -29.05 -43.28
CA PHE A 266 35.43 -29.43 -43.54
C PHE A 266 35.64 -30.94 -43.40
N MET A 267 35.02 -31.58 -42.40
CA MET A 267 35.10 -33.03 -42.22
C MET A 267 34.45 -33.79 -43.39
N LEU A 268 33.28 -33.35 -43.88
CA LEU A 268 32.63 -33.93 -45.06
C LEU A 268 33.48 -33.78 -46.34
N ILE A 269 34.13 -32.63 -46.53
CA ILE A 269 35.03 -32.41 -47.66
C ILE A 269 36.24 -33.36 -47.58
N CYS A 270 36.84 -33.54 -46.40
CA CYS A 270 37.95 -34.49 -46.23
C CYS A 270 37.54 -35.94 -46.52
N VAL A 271 36.36 -36.36 -46.04
CA VAL A 271 35.85 -37.73 -46.25
C VAL A 271 35.57 -37.98 -47.74
N THR A 272 34.94 -37.03 -48.43
CA THR A 272 34.67 -37.15 -49.87
C THR A 272 35.94 -37.23 -50.70
N LEU A 273 36.97 -36.42 -50.38
CA LEU A 273 38.27 -36.50 -51.04
C LEU A 273 38.95 -37.86 -50.85
N LEU A 274 38.91 -38.42 -49.64
CA LEU A 274 39.48 -39.75 -49.36
C LEU A 274 38.79 -40.86 -50.18
N ILE A 275 37.47 -40.81 -50.31
CA ILE A 275 36.70 -41.79 -51.11
C ILE A 275 37.09 -41.71 -52.60
N VAL A 276 37.26 -40.49 -53.14
CA VAL A 276 37.70 -40.31 -54.53
C VAL A 276 39.10 -40.88 -54.76
N ILE A 277 40.04 -40.61 -53.84
CA ILE A 277 41.41 -41.14 -53.93
C ILE A 277 41.39 -42.67 -53.91
N LEU A 278 40.64 -43.28 -52.99
CA LEU A 278 40.50 -44.74 -52.92
C LEU A 278 39.89 -45.30 -54.21
N GLY A 279 38.88 -44.64 -54.78
CA GLY A 279 38.28 -45.02 -56.07
C GLY A 279 39.28 -44.98 -57.23
N ILE A 280 40.14 -43.96 -57.29
CA ILE A 280 41.19 -43.85 -58.32
C ILE A 280 42.23 -44.96 -58.17
N ILE A 281 42.66 -45.26 -56.94
CA ILE A 281 43.63 -46.34 -56.67
C ILE A 281 43.07 -47.69 -57.09
N LEU A 282 41.82 -47.98 -56.73
CA LEU A 282 41.16 -49.22 -57.13
C LEU A 282 40.99 -49.28 -58.66
N ALA A 283 40.57 -48.21 -59.31
CA ALA A 283 40.47 -48.16 -60.77
C ALA A 283 41.83 -48.39 -61.46
N ALA A 284 42.92 -47.86 -60.91
CA ALA A 284 44.27 -48.08 -61.42
C ALA A 284 44.83 -49.49 -61.13
N GLN A 285 44.34 -50.20 -60.12
CA GLN A 285 44.69 -51.59 -59.86
C GLN A 285 43.91 -52.59 -60.72
N PHE A 286 42.70 -52.23 -61.17
CA PHE A 286 41.81 -53.10 -61.95
C PHE A 286 41.72 -52.73 -63.44
N SER A 287 42.48 -51.73 -63.90
CA SER A 287 42.67 -51.36 -65.31
C SER A 287 44.05 -51.77 -65.81
#